data_AF-A0A2L0ABT5-F1
#
_entry.id   AF-A0A2L0ABT5-F1
#
_cell.length_a   1.000
_cell.length_b   1.000
_cell.length_c   1.000
_cell.angle_alpha   90.00
_cell.angle_beta   90.00
_cell.angle_gamma   90.00
#
_symmetry.space_group_name_H-M   'P 1'
#
loop_
_entity.id
_entity.type
_entity.pdbx_description
1 polymer ?
#
loop_
_entity_poly.entity_id
_entity_poly.type
_entity_poly.pdbx_seq_one_letter_code
_entity_poly.pdbx_strand_id
1 'polypeptide(L)'
;MSRFAPIRATNSVATRRLLRGLSDLIGPDADLRCTSSMPWASGLYDGTRHLIEIDVVGEDAAERADRMARMLPDTEFLLIGNIVADLTVDSNVALDAQHHRLELSVLTIADA
;
A
#
# COMPACT_ATOMS: atom_id res chain seq x y z
N MET A 1 -1.74 4.86 -20.60
CA MET A 1 -0.59 5.76 -20.33
C MET A 1 0.03 5.33 -19.00
N SER A 2 0.92 4.35 -19.00
CA SER A 2 1.67 3.98 -17.78
C SER A 2 2.70 5.08 -17.51
N ARG A 3 2.35 5.99 -16.61
CA ARG A 3 3.33 6.87 -15.96
C ARG A 3 4.04 6.03 -14.90
N PHE A 4 5.34 6.26 -14.76
CA PHE A 4 6.26 5.68 -13.77
C PHE A 4 6.97 4.39 -14.20
N ALA A 5 8.21 4.56 -14.69
CA ALA A 5 9.20 3.50 -14.72
C ALA A 5 9.61 3.17 -13.27
N PRO A 6 9.69 1.90 -12.86
CA PRO A 6 9.94 1.56 -11.47
C PRO A 6 11.39 1.89 -11.09
N ILE A 7 11.58 2.88 -10.23
CA ILE A 7 12.78 2.96 -9.40
C ILE A 7 12.63 1.85 -8.36
N ARG A 8 13.60 0.92 -8.37
CA ARG A 8 13.64 -0.29 -7.53
C ARG A 8 13.30 0.08 -6.08
N ALA A 9 12.33 -0.62 -5.48
CA ALA A 9 11.98 -0.44 -4.08
C ALA A 9 13.24 -0.51 -3.22
N THR A 10 13.66 0.62 -2.68
CA THR A 10 14.69 0.66 -1.65
C THR A 10 14.07 0.03 -0.42
N ASN A 11 14.67 -1.05 0.08
CA ASN A 11 14.18 -1.81 1.23
C ASN A 11 14.43 -1.00 2.52
N SER A 12 13.72 0.11 2.67
CA SER A 12 13.84 1.01 3.83
C SER A 12 13.14 0.39 5.04
N VAL A 13 13.51 0.85 6.24
CA VAL A 13 12.84 0.42 7.48
C VAL A 13 11.37 0.84 7.46
N ALA A 14 11.05 2.02 6.92
CA ALA A 14 9.68 2.51 6.77
C ALA A 14 8.85 1.60 5.87
N THR A 15 9.40 1.19 4.71
CA THR A 15 8.72 0.24 3.81
C THR A 15 8.40 -1.05 4.54
N ARG A 16 9.36 -1.67 5.25
CA ARG A 16 9.10 -2.93 5.98
C ARG A 16 8.06 -2.78 7.07
N ARG A 17 8.06 -1.67 7.82
CA ARG A 17 7.06 -1.40 8.86
C ARG A 17 5.67 -1.23 8.26
N LEU A 18 5.56 -0.50 7.15
CA LEU A 18 4.31 -0.32 6.43
C LEU A 18 3.76 -1.66 5.91
N LEU A 19 4.56 -2.47 5.23
CA LEU A 19 4.11 -3.78 4.73
C LEU A 19 3.68 -4.70 5.88
N ARG A 20 4.36 -4.64 7.02
CA ARG A 20 3.96 -5.40 8.21
C ARG A 20 2.62 -4.94 8.76
N GLY A 21 2.42 -3.63 8.93
CA GLY A 21 1.15 -3.08 9.42
C GLY A 21 -0.02 -3.40 8.48
N LEU A 22 0.18 -3.31 7.17
CA LEU A 22 -0.83 -3.70 6.18
C LEU A 22 -1.14 -5.20 6.24
N SER A 23 -0.11 -6.05 6.35
CA SER A 23 -0.30 -7.51 6.46
C SER A 23 -1.06 -7.90 7.74
N ASP A 24 -0.76 -7.27 8.87
CA ASP A 24 -1.46 -7.51 10.14
C ASP A 24 -2.95 -7.07 10.05
N LEU A 25 -3.26 -6.04 9.26
CA LEU A 25 -4.63 -5.54 9.04
C LEU A 25 -5.46 -6.41 8.08
N ILE A 26 -4.89 -6.79 6.93
CA ILE A 26 -5.64 -7.50 5.87
C ILE A 26 -5.70 -9.01 6.07
N GLY A 27 -4.85 -9.56 6.95
CA GLY A 27 -4.78 -10.98 7.25
C GLY A 27 -3.91 -11.80 6.28
N PRO A 28 -3.78 -13.11 6.52
CA PRO A 28 -2.84 -13.98 5.81
C PRO A 28 -3.27 -14.36 4.39
N ASP A 29 -4.53 -14.14 4.04
CA ASP A 29 -5.14 -14.63 2.80
C ASP A 29 -5.00 -13.63 1.63
N ALA A 30 -4.12 -12.64 1.74
CA ALA A 30 -3.80 -11.67 0.69
C ALA A 30 -2.29 -11.56 0.55
N ASP A 31 -1.81 -11.58 -0.70
CA ASP A 31 -0.39 -11.38 -0.99
C ASP A 31 -0.12 -9.89 -1.18
N LEU A 32 0.90 -9.37 -0.50
CA LEU A 32 1.18 -7.94 -0.41
C LEU A 32 2.60 -7.64 -0.86
N ARG A 33 2.72 -6.76 -1.86
CA ARG A 33 4.00 -6.45 -2.49
C ARG A 33 4.21 -4.95 -2.65
N CYS A 34 5.37 -4.45 -2.20
CA CYS A 34 5.80 -3.11 -2.56
C CYS A 34 6.49 -3.13 -3.93
N THR A 35 5.89 -2.45 -4.91
CA THR A 35 6.43 -2.37 -6.28
C THR A 35 7.48 -1.28 -6.42
N SER A 36 7.30 -0.17 -5.71
CA SER A 36 8.25 0.95 -5.69
C SER A 36 8.17 1.74 -4.39
N SER A 37 9.29 2.37 -4.05
CA SER A 37 9.39 3.33 -2.95
C SER A 37 10.27 4.47 -3.43
N MET A 38 9.73 5.67 -3.44
CA MET A 38 10.36 6.85 -4.01
C MET A 38 10.42 7.96 -2.95
N PRO A 39 11.58 8.62 -2.78
CA PRO A 39 11.66 9.80 -1.94
C PRO A 39 10.60 10.83 -2.34
N TRP A 40 9.96 11.42 -1.34
CA TRP A 40 9.00 12.50 -1.51
C TRP A 40 9.34 13.59 -0.50
N ALA A 41 9.34 14.85 -0.93
CA ALA A 41 9.57 15.97 -0.05
C ALA A 41 8.61 17.11 -0.40
N SER A 42 8.12 17.80 0.62
CA SER A 42 7.27 18.99 0.48
C SER A 42 7.65 20.01 1.54
N GLY A 43 8.45 21.01 1.15
CA GLY A 43 8.81 22.18 1.96
C GLY A 43 9.48 21.85 3.29
N LEU A 44 8.67 21.48 4.29
CA LEU A 44 9.05 21.15 5.66
C LEU A 44 9.07 19.64 5.95
N TYR A 45 8.56 18.82 5.05
CA TYR A 45 8.39 17.39 5.27
C TYR A 45 9.21 16.58 4.28
N ASP A 46 9.95 15.61 4.82
CA ASP A 46 10.61 14.56 4.07
C ASP A 46 9.91 13.22 4.33
N GLY A 47 9.76 12.44 3.27
CA GLY A 47 8.97 11.23 3.29
C GLY A 47 9.28 10.28 2.14
N THR A 48 8.47 9.25 2.02
CA THR A 48 8.54 8.24 0.96
C THR A 48 7.14 7.93 0.46
N ARG A 49 6.96 8.01 -0.86
CA ARG A 49 5.77 7.47 -1.52
C ARG A 49 6.02 6.02 -1.90
N HIS A 50 5.17 5.14 -1.42
CA HIS A 50 5.17 3.71 -1.68
C HIS A 50 4.04 3.36 -2.65
N LEU A 51 4.36 2.53 -3.63
CA LEU A 51 3.37 1.87 -4.47
C LEU A 51 3.26 0.42 -4.02
N ILE A 52 2.05 -0.02 -3.69
CA ILE A 52 1.79 -1.34 -3.12
C ILE A 52 0.71 -2.03 -3.97
N GLU A 53 0.94 -3.29 -4.28
CA GLU A 53 -0.04 -4.20 -4.87
C GLU A 53 -0.53 -5.16 -3.79
N ILE A 54 -1.83 -5.41 -3.76
CA ILE A 54 -2.45 -6.48 -2.97
C ILE A 54 -3.18 -7.42 -3.92
N ASP A 55 -2.77 -8.69 -3.91
CA ASP A 55 -3.45 -9.76 -4.61
C ASP A 55 -4.36 -10.53 -3.65
N VAL A 56 -5.64 -10.60 -3.99
CA VAL A 56 -6.66 -11.32 -3.23
C VAL A 56 -7.18 -12.45 -4.10
N VAL A 57 -7.06 -13.69 -3.62
CA VAL A 57 -7.46 -14.90 -4.35
C VAL A 57 -8.49 -15.69 -3.54
N GLY A 58 -9.49 -16.25 -4.23
CA GLY A 58 -10.54 -17.08 -3.66
C GLY A 58 -11.92 -16.78 -4.25
N GLU A 59 -12.90 -17.60 -3.90
CA GLU A 59 -14.30 -17.41 -4.32
C GLU A 59 -14.90 -16.07 -3.83
N ASP A 60 -14.39 -15.54 -2.71
CA ASP A 60 -14.81 -14.28 -2.11
C ASP A 60 -13.85 -13.10 -2.40
N ALA A 61 -12.93 -13.27 -3.36
CA ALA A 61 -11.89 -12.28 -3.68
C ALA A 61 -12.47 -10.89 -3.98
N ALA A 62 -13.56 -10.83 -4.76
CA ALA A 62 -14.22 -9.57 -5.11
C ALA A 62 -14.73 -8.83 -3.86
N GLU A 63 -15.46 -9.53 -2.98
CA GLU A 63 -16.03 -8.93 -1.78
C GLU A 63 -14.94 -8.50 -0.80
N ARG A 64 -13.88 -9.30 -0.66
CA ARG A 64 -12.72 -8.98 0.18
C ARG A 64 -11.96 -7.77 -0.35
N ALA A 65 -11.70 -7.72 -1.65
CA ALA A 65 -11.07 -6.58 -2.29
C ALA A 65 -11.89 -5.30 -2.10
N ASP A 66 -13.21 -5.37 -2.26
CA ASP A 66 -14.11 -4.22 -2.03
C ASP A 66 -14.12 -3.77 -0.56
N ARG A 67 -14.10 -4.70 0.39
CA ARG A 67 -13.98 -4.37 1.82
C ARG A 67 -12.65 -3.69 2.12
N MET A 68 -11.55 -4.21 1.60
CA MET A 68 -10.22 -3.61 1.74
C MET A 68 -10.18 -2.20 1.14
N ALA A 69 -10.71 -2.03 -0.07
CA ALA A 69 -10.72 -0.74 -0.77
C ALA A 69 -11.46 0.36 0.02
N ARG A 70 -12.50 -0.01 0.77
CA ARG A 70 -13.25 0.94 1.62
C ARG A 70 -12.59 1.20 2.97
N MET A 71 -11.98 0.18 3.56
CA MET A 71 -11.39 0.26 4.90
C MET A 71 -10.00 0.90 4.91
N LEU A 72 -9.17 0.61 3.91
CA LEU A 72 -7.75 0.98 3.90
C LEU A 72 -7.51 2.51 3.96
N PRO A 73 -8.23 3.37 3.21
CA PRO A 73 -8.01 4.82 3.26
C PRO A 73 -8.31 5.44 4.63
N ASP A 74 -9.24 4.85 5.38
CA ASP A 74 -9.67 5.35 6.68
C ASP A 74 -8.88 4.74 7.85
N THR A 75 -7.93 3.84 7.56
CA THR A 75 -7.17 3.15 8.62
C THR A 75 -5.98 3.97 9.08
N GLU A 76 -5.90 4.22 10.39
CA GLU A 76 -4.74 4.86 11.01
C GLU A 76 -3.62 3.83 11.27
N PHE A 77 -2.41 4.16 10.82
CA PHE A 77 -1.22 3.32 11.02
C PHE A 77 -0.23 4.01 11.95
N LEU A 78 0.15 3.31 13.02
CA LEU A 78 1.25 3.71 13.89
C LEU A 78 2.54 3.05 13.40
N LEU A 79 3.40 3.79 12.72
CA LEU A 79 4.72 3.33 12.33
C LEU A 79 5.77 3.98 13.23
N ILE A 80 6.69 3.20 13.80
CA ILE A 80 7.74 3.81 14.64
C ILE A 80 8.59 4.74 13.77
N GLY A 81 8.73 6.01 14.19
CA GLY A 81 9.55 7.03 13.53
C GLY A 81 9.05 7.51 12.16
N ASN A 82 7.85 7.11 11.74
CA ASN A 82 7.20 7.63 10.54
C ASN A 82 5.69 7.67 10.79
N ILE A 83 4.96 8.56 10.13
CA ILE A 83 3.50 8.50 10.09
C ILE A 83 3.03 8.26 8.66
N VAL A 84 1.89 7.57 8.50
CA VAL A 84 1.20 7.50 7.20
C VAL A 84 0.42 8.80 7.04
N ALA A 85 0.88 9.66 6.15
CA ALA A 85 0.26 10.95 5.89
C ALA A 85 -0.91 10.84 4.90
N ASP A 86 -0.87 9.85 4.02
CA ASP A 86 -1.89 9.59 3.01
C ASP A 86 -1.87 8.10 2.62
N LEU A 87 -3.04 7.52 2.41
CA LEU A 87 -3.23 6.17 1.88
C LEU A 87 -4.42 6.19 0.94
N THR A 88 -4.15 5.99 -0.35
CA THR A 88 -5.18 5.96 -1.38
C THR A 88 -5.20 4.60 -2.08
N VAL A 89 -6.40 4.11 -2.40
CA VAL A 89 -6.60 2.98 -3.31
C VAL A 89 -6.74 3.54 -4.71
N ASP A 90 -5.72 3.35 -5.53
CA ASP A 90 -5.65 3.88 -6.89
C ASP A 90 -6.49 3.04 -7.86
N SER A 91 -6.50 1.73 -7.65
CA SER A 91 -7.29 0.80 -8.46
C SER A 91 -7.73 -0.44 -7.68
N ASN A 92 -8.84 -1.04 -8.09
CA ASN A 92 -9.33 -2.36 -7.67
C ASN A 92 -9.89 -3.04 -8.92
N VAL A 93 -9.23 -4.08 -9.39
CA VAL A 93 -9.55 -4.74 -10.66
C VAL A 93 -9.62 -6.25 -10.49
N ALA A 94 -10.60 -6.89 -11.14
CA ALA A 94 -10.62 -8.34 -11.31
C ALA A 94 -9.59 -8.74 -12.38
N LEU A 95 -8.70 -9.66 -12.04
CA LEU A 95 -7.80 -10.30 -12.99
C LEU A 95 -8.45 -11.55 -13.61
N ASP A 96 -9.24 -12.27 -12.81
CA ASP A 96 -10.14 -13.34 -13.23
C ASP A 96 -11.34 -13.49 -12.26
N ALA A 97 -12.09 -14.59 -12.33
CA ALA A 97 -13.28 -14.82 -11.51
C ALA A 97 -13.02 -14.98 -10.01
N GLN A 98 -11.79 -15.33 -9.62
CA GLN A 98 -11.39 -15.58 -8.23
C GLN A 98 -10.14 -14.80 -7.84
N HIS A 99 -9.65 -13.88 -8.67
CA HIS A 99 -8.45 -13.10 -8.41
C HIS A 99 -8.73 -11.61 -8.62
N HIS A 100 -8.57 -10.83 -7.56
CA HIS A 100 -8.61 -9.37 -7.57
C HIS A 100 -7.26 -8.77 -7.21
N ARG A 101 -6.93 -7.64 -7.82
CA ARG A 101 -5.75 -6.84 -7.49
C ARG A 101 -6.16 -5.43 -7.10
N LEU A 102 -5.60 -4.96 -5.98
CA LEU A 102 -5.65 -3.57 -5.58
C LEU A 102 -4.27 -2.93 -5.79
N GLU A 103 -4.26 -1.70 -6.28
CA GLU A 103 -3.07 -0.86 -6.29
C GLU A 103 -3.27 0.30 -5.33
N LEU A 104 -2.25 0.57 -4.52
CA LEU A 104 -2.29 1.55 -3.45
C LEU A 104 -1.11 2.51 -3.59
N SER A 105 -1.39 3.78 -3.32
CA SER A 105 -0.38 4.80 -3.09
C SER A 105 -0.38 5.16 -1.61
N VAL A 106 0.76 4.97 -0.93
CA VAL A 106 0.91 5.31 0.48
C VAL A 106 2.03 6.32 0.66
N LEU A 107 1.77 7.43 1.33
CA LEU A 107 2.77 8.41 1.71
C LEU A 107 3.14 8.24 3.18
N THR A 108 4.41 7.96 3.44
CA THR A 108 4.98 8.05 4.78
C THR A 108 5.83 9.30 4.91
N ILE A 109 5.81 9.94 6.08
CA ILE A 109 6.69 11.05 6.42
C ILE A 109 7.42 10.74 7.72
N ALA A 110 8.65 11.25 7.88
CA ALA A 110 9.41 11.06 9.10
C ALA A 110 8.70 11.73 10.29
N ASP A 111 8.61 11.00 11.40
CA ASP A 111 8.10 11.53 12.67
C ASP A 111 9.29 12.19 13.41
N ALA A 112 9.20 13.50 13.63
CA ALA A 112 10.30 14.37 14.08
C ALA A 112 10.46 14.42 15.60
#